data_AF-A0AAD4Z4T1-F1
#
_entry.id   AF-A0AAD4Z4T1-F1
#
_cell.length_a   1.000
_cell.length_b   1.000
_cell.length_c   1.000
_cell.angle_alpha   90.00
_cell.angle_beta   90.00
_cell.angle_gamma   90.00
#
_symmetry.space_group_name_H-M   'P 1'
#
loop_
_entity.id
_entity.type
_entity.pdbx_description
1 polymer ?
#
loop_
_entity_poly.entity_id
_entity_poly.type
_entity_poly.pdbx_seq_one_letter_code
_entity_poly.pdbx_strand_id
1 'polypeptide(L)'
;MDNRGNCIFSFMFHDDSDDEEHHQRVIEAIVHHTSQENEATKHGGSVVSRVYKNREREDRHSNLMSDYFVERPHFNTTDFRRRFRMQKELFYRILNEPYFHQK
;
A
#
# COMPACT_ATOMS: atom_id res chain seq x y z
N MET A 1 10.03 1.32 -28.70
CA MET A 1 10.95 0.18 -28.89
C MET A 1 12.33 0.69 -28.60
N ASP A 2 12.75 0.56 -27.35
CA ASP A 2 14.04 1.03 -26.87
C ASP A 2 15.14 0.07 -27.32
N ASN A 3 16.07 0.60 -28.13
CA ASN A 3 17.22 -0.09 -28.73
C ASN A 3 18.29 -0.52 -27.71
N ARG A 4 17.92 -0.78 -26.46
CA ARG A 4 18.87 -1.05 -25.37
C ARG A 4 19.48 -2.45 -25.44
N GLY A 5 18.77 -3.43 -26.01
CA GLY A 5 19.29 -4.77 -26.27
C GLY A 5 19.90 -4.97 -27.67
N ASN A 6 19.63 -4.06 -28.60
CA ASN A 6 20.05 -4.22 -30.01
C ASN A 6 21.55 -3.97 -30.21
N CYS A 7 22.20 -3.20 -29.33
CA CYS A 7 23.61 -2.85 -29.49
C CYS A 7 24.54 -4.04 -29.20
N ILE A 8 24.24 -4.83 -28.16
CA ILE A 8 25.05 -6.01 -27.78
C ILE A 8 24.84 -7.13 -28.80
N PHE A 9 23.59 -7.37 -29.22
CA PHE A 9 23.28 -8.38 -30.22
C PHE A 9 23.94 -8.08 -31.57
N SER A 10 23.94 -6.82 -32.00
CA SER A 10 24.64 -6.42 -33.23
C SER A 10 26.17 -6.52 -33.15
N PHE A 11 26.78 -6.42 -31.95
CA PHE A 11 28.22 -6.58 -31.75
C PHE A 11 28.65 -8.06 -31.66
N MET A 12 27.74 -8.95 -31.22
CA MET A 12 28.00 -10.37 -31.00
C MET A 12 27.79 -11.25 -32.25
N PHE A 13 27.05 -10.79 -33.27
CA PHE A 13 26.66 -11.59 -34.46
C PHE A 13 27.09 -11.01 -35.82
N HIS A 14 27.97 -9.99 -35.88
CA HIS A 14 28.35 -9.33 -37.16
C HIS A 14 29.85 -9.14 -37.44
N ASP A 15 30.75 -9.84 -36.74
CA ASP A 15 32.14 -9.93 -37.16
C ASP A 15 32.67 -11.32 -36.78
N ASP A 16 32.63 -12.24 -37.75
CA ASP A 16 33.11 -13.63 -37.65
C ASP A 16 34.65 -13.68 -37.79
N SER A 17 35.34 -12.64 -37.31
CA SER A 17 36.80 -12.62 -37.22
C SER A 17 37.19 -13.32 -35.91
N ASP A 18 37.72 -14.54 -36.05
CA ASP A 18 38.26 -15.41 -35.00
C ASP A 18 39.55 -14.83 -34.39
N ASP A 19 39.50 -13.55 -33.99
CA ASP A 19 40.61 -12.83 -33.39
C ASP A 19 40.42 -12.82 -31.86
N GLU A 20 41.35 -13.43 -31.13
CA GLU A 20 41.37 -13.53 -29.66
C GLU A 20 41.20 -12.17 -28.96
N GLU A 21 41.67 -11.08 -29.58
CA GLU A 21 41.53 -9.72 -29.04
C GLU A 21 40.08 -9.22 -29.07
N HIS A 22 39.30 -9.64 -30.07
CA HIS A 22 37.88 -9.34 -30.16
C HIS A 22 37.08 -10.09 -29.09
N HIS A 23 37.41 -11.37 -28.86
CA HIS A 23 36.81 -12.16 -27.80
C HIS A 23 37.04 -11.52 -26.42
N GLN A 24 38.26 -11.03 -26.18
CA GLN A 24 38.60 -10.34 -24.94
C GLN A 24 37.76 -9.08 -24.71
N ARG A 25 37.51 -8.27 -25.76
CA ARG A 25 36.67 -7.06 -25.67
C ARG A 25 35.19 -7.40 -25.44
N VAL A 26 34.68 -8.48 -26.02
CA VAL A 26 33.31 -8.96 -25.79
C VAL A 26 33.14 -9.41 -24.34
N ILE A 27 34.08 -10.17 -23.80
CA ILE A 27 34.08 -10.60 -22.38
C ILE A 27 34.15 -9.40 -21.43
N GLU A 28 34.93 -8.38 -21.77
CA GLU A 28 35.04 -7.18 -20.94
C GLU A 28 33.72 -6.39 -20.95
N ALA A 29 33.09 -6.25 -22.12
CA ALA A 29 31.81 -5.59 -22.27
C ALA A 29 30.70 -6.31 -21.47
N ILE A 30 30.45 -7.60 -21.76
CA ILE A 30 30.31 -8.68 -20.77
C ILE A 30 30.17 -8.34 -19.27
N VAL A 31 31.32 -8.37 -18.64
CA VAL A 31 31.52 -8.18 -17.20
C VAL A 31 31.11 -6.77 -16.77
N HIS A 32 31.37 -5.75 -17.60
CA HIS A 32 31.04 -4.37 -17.25
C HIS A 32 29.52 -4.13 -17.14
N HIS A 33 28.72 -4.60 -18.09
CA HIS A 33 27.26 -4.41 -18.02
C HIS A 33 26.62 -5.22 -16.91
N THR A 34 27.06 -6.47 -16.69
CA THR A 34 26.56 -7.30 -15.59
C THR A 34 26.91 -6.70 -14.22
N SER A 35 28.08 -6.07 -14.09
CA SER A 35 28.47 -5.35 -12.87
C SER A 35 27.59 -4.12 -12.63
N GLN A 36 27.27 -3.36 -13.68
CA GLN A 36 26.37 -2.20 -13.60
C GLN A 36 24.92 -2.57 -13.26
N GLU A 37 24.40 -3.70 -13.74
CA GLU A 37 23.08 -4.21 -13.36
C GLU A 37 23.01 -4.63 -11.89
N ASN A 38 24.12 -5.16 -11.34
CA ASN A 38 24.22 -5.57 -9.93
C ASN A 38 24.35 -4.38 -8.94
N GLU A 39 24.81 -3.21 -9.42
CA GLU A 39 24.87 -1.96 -8.66
C GLU A 39 23.59 -1.11 -8.76
N ALA A 40 22.64 -1.48 -9.63
CA ALA A 40 21.33 -0.85 -9.67
C ALA A 40 20.66 -0.99 -8.30
N THR A 41 20.34 0.16 -7.68
CA THR A 41 19.73 0.20 -6.35
C THR A 41 18.53 -0.73 -6.30
N LYS A 42 18.61 -1.80 -5.50
CA LYS A 42 17.47 -2.69 -5.24
C LYS A 42 16.35 -1.82 -4.71
N HIS A 43 15.37 -1.48 -5.55
CA HIS A 43 14.20 -0.74 -5.12
C HIS A 43 13.60 -1.52 -3.95
N GLY A 44 13.64 -0.92 -2.76
CA GLY A 44 13.11 -1.52 -1.55
C GLY A 44 11.68 -1.96 -1.83
N GLY A 45 11.48 -3.28 -1.93
CA GLY A 45 10.17 -3.84 -2.19
C GLY A 45 9.18 -3.46 -1.09
N SER A 46 7.93 -3.88 -1.26
CA SER A 46 6.88 -3.67 -0.26
C SER A 46 7.34 -4.25 1.09
N VAL A 47 7.49 -3.38 2.10
CA VAL A 47 7.72 -3.80 3.49
C VAL A 47 6.47 -4.56 3.97
N VAL A 48 6.69 -5.64 4.73
CA VAL A 48 5.65 -6.53 5.24
C VAL A 48 4.47 -5.75 5.86
N SER A 49 3.30 -6.33 5.59
CA SER A 49 1.96 -5.80 5.58
C SER A 49 1.41 -5.21 6.88
N ARG A 50 0.33 -4.44 6.69
CA ARG A 50 -0.54 -3.82 7.70
C ARG A 50 -0.72 -4.66 8.97
N VAL A 51 -0.30 -4.09 10.11
CA VAL A 51 -0.59 -4.65 11.44
C VAL A 51 -2.00 -4.24 11.89
N TYR A 52 -2.88 -5.22 12.12
CA TYR A 52 -4.19 -5.00 12.72
C TYR A 52 -4.05 -4.91 14.23
N LYS A 53 -4.20 -3.70 14.78
CA LYS A 53 -4.31 -3.49 16.23
C LYS A 53 -5.77 -3.63 16.66
N ASN A 54 -6.02 -4.30 17.78
CA ASN A 54 -7.32 -4.25 18.43
C ASN A 54 -7.61 -2.80 18.83
N ARG A 55 -8.74 -2.25 18.38
CA ARG A 55 -9.19 -0.89 18.67
C ARG A 55 -10.46 -0.88 19.52
N GLU A 56 -10.77 -2.00 20.15
CA GLU A 56 -11.97 -2.19 20.98
C GLU A 56 -13.22 -1.79 20.20
N ARG A 57 -13.30 -2.27 18.94
CA ARG A 57 -14.39 -1.90 18.02
C ARG A 57 -15.74 -2.38 18.55
N GLU A 58 -15.73 -3.52 19.25
CA GLU A 58 -16.89 -4.12 19.91
C GLU A 58 -17.40 -3.21 21.03
N ASP A 59 -16.50 -2.68 21.86
CA ASP A 59 -16.85 -1.80 22.99
C ASP A 59 -17.18 -0.37 22.57
N ARG A 60 -16.90 0.01 21.32
CA ARG A 60 -17.24 1.35 20.84
C ARG A 60 -18.75 1.61 20.92
N HIS A 61 -19.59 0.59 20.73
CA HIS A 61 -21.03 0.76 20.83
C HIS A 61 -21.50 1.00 22.27
N SER A 62 -21.03 0.20 23.22
CA SER A 62 -21.34 0.38 24.64
C SER A 62 -20.84 1.72 25.16
N ASN A 63 -19.62 2.11 24.78
CA ASN A 63 -19.07 3.42 25.12
C ASN A 63 -19.90 4.56 24.52
N LEU A 64 -20.35 4.45 23.27
CA LEU A 64 -21.22 5.44 22.65
C LEU A 64 -22.55 5.60 23.42
N MET A 65 -23.17 4.50 23.83
CA MET A 65 -24.41 4.52 24.59
C MET A 65 -24.19 5.17 25.97
N SER A 66 -23.11 4.78 26.66
CA SER A 66 -22.73 5.34 27.97
C SER A 66 -22.44 6.85 27.91
N ASP A 67 -21.73 7.30 26.87
CA ASP A 67 -21.27 8.68 26.76
C ASP A 67 -22.39 9.68 26.47
N TYR A 68 -23.34 9.30 25.61
CA TYR A 68 -24.30 10.24 25.02
C TYR A 68 -25.75 9.96 25.38
N PHE A 69 -26.11 8.73 25.74
CA PHE A 69 -27.50 8.27 25.76
C PHE A 69 -28.01 7.84 27.15
N VAL A 70 -27.18 7.97 28.18
CA VAL A 70 -27.57 7.84 29.59
C VAL A 70 -28.29 9.10 30.11
N GLU A 71 -28.97 8.98 31.24
CA GLU A 71 -29.75 10.08 31.87
C GLU A 71 -28.90 11.33 32.13
N ARG A 72 -27.63 11.16 32.51
CA ARG A 72 -26.66 12.24 32.70
C ARG A 72 -25.46 12.02 31.77
N PRO A 73 -25.54 12.43 30.50
CA PRO A 73 -24.50 12.14 29.53
C PRO A 73 -23.22 12.95 29.84
N HIS A 74 -22.06 12.34 29.57
CA HIS A 74 -20.76 13.00 29.73
C HIS A 74 -20.57 14.13 28.71
N PHE A 75 -21.20 14.01 27.54
CA PHE A 75 -21.12 14.98 26.45
C PHE A 75 -22.51 15.52 26.08
N ASN A 76 -22.56 16.81 25.76
CA ASN A 76 -23.80 17.46 25.37
C ASN A 76 -24.20 17.12 23.92
N THR A 77 -25.39 17.56 23.52
CA THR A 77 -25.94 17.32 22.17
C THR A 77 -25.14 18.01 21.06
N THR A 78 -24.50 19.15 21.34
CA THR A 78 -23.64 19.87 20.40
C THR A 78 -22.38 19.07 20.09
N ASP A 79 -21.78 18.44 21.09
CA ASP A 79 -20.62 17.56 20.91
C ASP A 79 -20.97 16.33 20.09
N PHE A 80 -22.14 15.73 20.33
CA PHE A 80 -22.66 14.63 19.51
C PHE A 80 -22.82 15.05 18.05
N ARG A 81 -23.45 16.21 17.80
CA ARG A 81 -23.61 16.76 16.45
C ARG A 81 -22.27 17.06 15.79
N ARG A 82 -21.28 17.56 16.52
CA ARG A 82 -19.93 17.82 15.98
C ARG A 82 -19.24 16.52 15.58
N ARG A 83 -19.35 15.46 16.39
CA ARG A 83 -18.66 14.17 16.18
C ARG A 83 -19.33 13.31 15.11
N PHE A 84 -20.65 13.17 15.14
CA PHE A 84 -21.41 12.26 14.26
C PHE A 84 -22.10 12.98 13.12
N ARG A 85 -22.11 14.32 13.13
CA ARG A 85 -22.75 15.16 12.10
C ARG A 85 -24.26 14.89 11.96
N MET A 86 -24.88 14.35 13.02
CA MET A 86 -26.30 13.99 13.10
C MET A 86 -26.90 14.43 14.43
N GLN A 87 -28.23 14.57 14.48
CA GLN A 87 -28.95 14.74 15.75
C GLN A 87 -29.07 13.39 16.48
N LYS A 88 -29.08 13.42 17.82
CA LYS A 88 -29.24 12.23 18.67
C LYS A 88 -30.53 11.45 18.34
N GLU A 89 -31.64 12.15 18.17
CA GLU A 89 -32.93 11.54 17.86
C GLU A 89 -32.92 10.79 16.52
N LEU A 90 -32.25 11.36 15.50
CA LEU A 90 -32.10 10.68 14.22
C LEU A 90 -31.27 9.41 14.37
N PHE A 91 -30.21 9.47 15.17
CA PHE A 91 -29.38 8.29 15.46
C PHE A 91 -30.20 7.18 16.14
N TYR A 92 -31.04 7.51 17.12
CA TYR A 92 -31.95 6.54 17.73
C TYR A 92 -32.97 5.95 16.75
N ARG A 93 -33.53 6.77 15.87
CA ARG A 93 -34.48 6.29 14.85
C ARG A 93 -33.83 5.29 13.90
N ILE A 94 -32.63 5.59 13.42
CA ILE A 94 -31.84 4.70 12.56
C ILE A 94 -31.48 3.42 13.31
N LEU A 95 -31.04 3.54 14.57
CA LEU A 95 -30.75 2.37 15.40
C LEU A 95 -31.98 1.49 15.56
N ASN A 96 -33.13 2.06 15.91
CA ASN A 96 -34.37 1.32 16.17
C ASN A 96 -35.12 0.90 14.89
N GLU A 97 -34.57 1.19 13.72
CA GLU A 97 -35.19 0.81 12.46
C GLU A 97 -35.00 -0.71 12.26
N PRO A 98 -36.09 -1.45 11.96
CA PRO A 98 -36.08 -2.92 11.91
C PRO A 98 -35.11 -3.47 10.84
N TYR A 99 -34.81 -2.69 9.81
CA TYR A 99 -33.91 -3.08 8.73
C TYR A 99 -32.43 -3.20 9.14
N PHE A 100 -31.99 -2.53 10.22
CA PHE A 100 -30.59 -2.58 10.68
C PHE A 100 -30.28 -3.69 11.70
N HIS A 101 -31.31 -4.39 12.19
CA HIS A 101 -31.16 -5.47 13.17
C HIS A 101 -31.12 -6.86 12.53
N GLN A 102 -31.32 -6.98 11.22
CA GLN A 102 -31.32 -8.26 10.51
C GLN A 102 -29.96 -8.48 9.83
N LYS A 103 -29.15 -9.38 10.42
CA LYS A 103 -27.91 -9.93 9.86
C LYS A 103 -27.84 -11.42 10.15
#